data_AF-F8NBG0-F1
#
_entry.id   AF-F8NBG0-F1
#
_cell.length_a   1.000
_cell.length_b   1.000
_cell.length_c   1.000
_cell.angle_alpha   90.00
_cell.angle_beta   90.00
_cell.angle_gamma   90.00
#
_symmetry.space_group_name_H-M   'P 1'
#
loop_
_entity.id
_entity.type
_entity.pdbx_description
1 polymer ?
#
loop_
_entity_poly.entity_id
_entity_poly.type
_entity_poly.pdbx_seq_one_letter_code
_entity_poly.pdbx_strand_id
1 'polypeptide(L)'
;MHTAIHTTTKRTLWTPDHDDILKERFHTDCLHDIASHIGCTCSTVSSHARRLGLRKISPSGRNSDARSFVLIEYPNLSYQEMAERTGLHRETIRIIARELGLERTQKQLREIRSRRRKELIQKERRRIIFGLDQKTNIKVVSNHQKIRLRGSLKRLGYIIGTDGHTFYYYPGLRRHPIKESNGRALGFTFLPLPTACTEETERNSASPAVSVNGQTIN
;
A
#
# COMPACT_ATOMS: atom_id res chain seq x y z
N MET A 1 -20.33 43.16 -8.44
CA MET A 1 -21.70 42.82 -8.01
C MET A 1 -22.33 41.95 -9.09
N HIS A 2 -22.20 40.63 -9.00
CA HIS A 2 -22.81 39.72 -9.97
C HIS A 2 -24.23 39.40 -9.53
N THR A 3 -25.21 40.07 -10.13
CA THR A 3 -26.63 39.82 -9.91
C THR A 3 -27.00 38.53 -10.63
N ALA A 4 -27.11 37.42 -9.90
CA ALA A 4 -27.64 36.18 -10.43
C ALA A 4 -29.14 36.34 -10.68
N ILE A 5 -29.55 36.38 -11.95
CA ILE A 5 -30.95 36.31 -12.35
C ILE A 5 -31.42 34.88 -12.09
N HIS A 6 -32.07 34.65 -10.95
CA HIS A 6 -32.80 33.41 -10.71
C HIS A 6 -34.08 33.45 -11.56
N THR A 7 -34.04 32.83 -12.74
CA THR A 7 -35.22 32.58 -13.55
C THR A 7 -36.16 31.68 -12.74
N THR A 8 -37.25 32.25 -12.24
CA THR A 8 -38.28 31.48 -11.53
C THR A 8 -39.00 30.63 -12.56
N THR A 9 -38.60 29.36 -12.70
CA THR A 9 -39.19 28.42 -13.64
C THR A 9 -40.67 28.27 -13.29
N LYS A 10 -41.56 28.59 -14.24
CA LYS A 10 -43.01 28.40 -14.08
C LYS A 10 -43.26 26.93 -13.69
N ARG A 11 -44.16 26.68 -12.74
CA ARG A 11 -44.54 25.32 -12.34
C ARG A 11 -45.22 24.63 -13.51
N THR A 12 -44.46 23.85 -14.27
CA THR A 12 -44.98 23.03 -15.37
C THR A 12 -45.96 22.01 -14.77
N LEU A 13 -47.21 22.10 -15.20
CA LEU A 13 -48.24 21.13 -14.83
C LEU A 13 -47.96 19.83 -15.59
N TRP A 14 -47.89 18.72 -14.87
CA TRP A 14 -47.64 17.42 -15.48
C TRP A 14 -48.93 16.89 -16.12
N THR A 15 -48.91 16.67 -17.43
CA THR A 15 -50.06 16.16 -18.20
C THR A 15 -49.87 14.66 -18.54
N PRO A 16 -50.96 13.95 -18.89
CA PRO A 16 -50.86 12.56 -19.36
C PRO A 16 -49.94 12.41 -20.58
N ASP A 17 -49.90 13.38 -21.48
CA ASP A 17 -49.00 13.38 -22.64
C ASP A 17 -47.51 13.30 -22.23
N HIS A 18 -47.15 13.92 -21.10
CA HIS A 18 -45.80 13.82 -20.56
C HIS A 18 -45.48 12.41 -20.04
N ASP A 19 -46.47 11.66 -19.55
CA ASP A 19 -46.27 10.25 -19.15
C ASP A 19 -46.01 9.37 -20.38
N ASP A 20 -46.65 9.66 -21.51
CA ASP A 20 -46.46 8.88 -22.73
C ASP A 20 -45.12 9.18 -23.40
N ILE A 21 -44.73 10.46 -23.49
CA ILE A 21 -43.38 10.88 -23.90
C ILE A 21 -42.32 10.23 -23.01
N LEU A 22 -42.57 10.18 -21.70
CA LEU A 22 -41.67 9.56 -20.74
C LEU A 22 -41.56 8.05 -21.01
N LYS A 23 -42.65 7.30 -21.16
CA LYS A 23 -42.59 5.86 -21.45
C LYS A 23 -41.83 5.55 -22.73
N GLU A 24 -42.06 6.31 -23.79
CA GLU A 24 -41.41 6.11 -25.10
C GLU A 24 -39.89 6.35 -25.02
N ARG A 25 -39.49 7.49 -24.44
CA ARG A 25 -38.09 7.95 -24.50
C ARG A 25 -37.23 7.50 -23.32
N PHE A 26 -37.81 6.99 -22.23
CA PHE A 26 -37.09 6.69 -20.99
C PHE A 26 -35.96 5.67 -21.16
N HIS A 27 -36.11 4.71 -22.06
CA HIS A 27 -35.11 3.68 -22.32
C HIS A 27 -33.95 4.19 -23.19
N THR A 28 -34.21 5.11 -24.11
CA THR A 28 -33.25 5.61 -25.10
C THR A 28 -32.51 6.85 -24.62
N ASP A 29 -33.23 7.83 -24.07
CA ASP A 29 -32.69 9.17 -23.83
C ASP A 29 -32.22 9.36 -22.39
N CYS A 30 -31.37 10.37 -22.16
CA CYS A 30 -31.00 10.74 -20.80
C CYS A 30 -32.11 11.57 -20.14
N LEU A 31 -32.24 11.47 -18.82
CA LEU A 31 -33.29 12.19 -18.07
C LEU A 31 -33.18 13.72 -18.21
N HIS A 32 -31.98 14.23 -18.49
CA HIS A 32 -31.77 15.65 -18.71
C HIS A 32 -32.40 16.12 -20.04
N ASP A 33 -32.23 15.35 -21.11
CA ASP A 33 -32.83 15.68 -22.42
C ASP A 33 -34.36 15.61 -22.36
N ILE A 34 -34.89 14.60 -21.66
CA ILE A 34 -36.34 14.45 -21.43
C ILE A 34 -36.85 15.63 -20.60
N ALA A 35 -36.14 16.03 -19.54
CA ALA A 35 -36.51 17.17 -18.70
C ALA A 35 -36.50 18.49 -19.47
N SER A 36 -35.49 18.70 -20.32
CA SER A 36 -35.39 19.86 -21.21
C SER A 36 -36.53 19.91 -22.23
N HIS A 37 -36.93 18.76 -22.77
CA HIS A 37 -38.04 18.67 -23.73
C HIS A 37 -39.40 18.95 -23.09
N ILE A 38 -39.66 18.42 -21.88
CA ILE A 38 -40.90 18.65 -21.13
C ILE A 38 -40.91 20.04 -20.47
N GLY A 39 -39.75 20.71 -20.37
CA GLY A 39 -39.62 22.00 -19.70
C GLY A 39 -39.79 21.88 -18.19
N CYS A 40 -39.26 20.83 -17.57
CA CYS A 40 -39.31 20.61 -16.12
C CYS A 40 -37.95 20.20 -15.55
N THR A 41 -37.88 19.98 -14.24
CA THR A 41 -36.62 19.56 -13.59
C THR A 41 -36.39 18.06 -13.76
N CYS A 42 -35.12 17.63 -13.81
CA CYS A 42 -34.75 16.20 -13.84
C CYS A 42 -35.36 15.42 -12.65
N SER A 43 -35.49 16.07 -11.49
CA SER A 43 -36.15 15.49 -10.30
C SER A 43 -37.64 15.21 -10.53
N THR A 44 -38.35 16.11 -11.22
CA THR A 44 -39.76 15.91 -11.58
C THR A 44 -39.91 14.69 -12.48
N VAL A 45 -39.13 14.62 -13.57
CA VAL A 45 -39.13 13.48 -14.49
C VAL A 45 -38.77 12.18 -13.76
N SER A 46 -37.75 12.21 -12.89
CA SER A 46 -37.34 11.03 -12.11
C SER A 46 -38.44 10.55 -11.15
N SER A 47 -39.17 11.47 -10.53
CA SER A 47 -40.29 11.15 -9.64
C SER A 47 -41.45 10.49 -10.40
N HIS A 48 -41.80 11.03 -11.58
CA HIS A 48 -42.83 10.46 -12.43
C HIS A 48 -42.45 9.10 -13.01
N ALA A 49 -41.20 8.93 -13.46
CA ALA A 49 -40.70 7.63 -13.89
C ALA A 49 -40.83 6.58 -12.78
N ARG A 50 -40.53 6.96 -11.53
CA ARG A 50 -40.70 6.08 -10.36
C ARG A 50 -42.18 5.74 -10.11
N ARG A 51 -43.11 6.71 -10.25
CA ARG A 51 -44.56 6.49 -10.14
C ARG A 51 -45.09 5.53 -11.20
N LEU A 52 -44.56 5.59 -12.41
CA LEU A 52 -44.91 4.71 -13.53
C LEU A 52 -44.20 3.34 -13.46
N GLY A 53 -43.36 3.10 -12.46
CA GLY A 53 -42.58 1.86 -12.34
C GLY A 53 -41.48 1.70 -13.39
N LEU A 54 -41.16 2.77 -14.14
CA LEU A 54 -40.14 2.75 -15.18
C LEU A 54 -38.76 2.61 -14.55
N ARG A 55 -38.06 1.53 -14.91
CA ARG A 55 -36.67 1.26 -14.54
C ARG A 55 -35.85 1.10 -15.81
N LYS A 56 -34.73 1.81 -15.91
CA LYS A 56 -33.84 1.62 -17.06
C LYS A 56 -33.32 0.18 -17.01
N ILE A 57 -33.50 -0.55 -18.11
CA ILE A 57 -33.20 -1.99 -18.24
C ILE A 57 -31.70 -2.25 -18.02
N SER A 58 -30.86 -1.33 -18.50
CA SER A 58 -29.49 -1.16 -18.07
C SER A 58 -29.43 -0.01 -17.07
N PRO A 59 -28.52 -0.01 -16.07
CA PRO A 59 -28.23 1.16 -15.23
C PRO A 59 -27.64 2.35 -16.01
N SER A 60 -28.28 2.76 -17.11
CA SER A 60 -28.02 3.92 -17.97
C SER A 60 -26.64 3.93 -18.63
N GLY A 61 -26.52 4.59 -19.79
CA GLY A 61 -25.24 5.02 -20.37
C GLY A 61 -24.39 5.96 -19.48
N ARG A 62 -24.69 6.04 -18.17
CA ARG A 62 -23.91 6.78 -17.20
C ARG A 62 -22.58 6.06 -17.02
N ASN A 63 -21.51 6.75 -17.38
CA ASN A 63 -20.15 6.22 -17.37
C ASN A 63 -19.97 4.99 -18.28
N SER A 64 -20.72 4.88 -19.38
CA SER A 64 -20.61 3.77 -20.35
C SER A 64 -19.14 3.50 -20.72
N ASP A 65 -18.42 4.56 -21.09
CA ASP A 65 -16.99 4.49 -21.42
C ASP A 65 -16.14 3.99 -20.24
N ALA A 66 -16.47 4.42 -19.02
CA ALA A 66 -15.79 3.92 -17.83
C ALA A 66 -16.12 2.45 -17.53
N ARG A 67 -17.34 1.97 -17.83
CA ARG A 67 -17.69 0.56 -17.67
C ARG A 67 -16.92 -0.31 -18.66
N SER A 68 -16.84 0.10 -19.93
CA SER A 68 -16.02 -0.55 -20.95
C SER A 68 -14.54 -0.56 -20.56
N PHE A 69 -14.03 0.59 -20.10
CA PHE A 69 -12.67 0.71 -19.62
C PHE A 69 -12.39 -0.20 -18.41
N VAL A 70 -13.29 -0.22 -17.42
CA VAL A 70 -13.16 -1.07 -16.24
C VAL A 70 -13.16 -2.53 -16.66
N LEU A 71 -14.04 -2.96 -17.56
CA LEU A 71 -14.10 -4.35 -18.03
C LEU A 71 -12.77 -4.82 -18.63
N ILE A 72 -12.16 -4.01 -19.50
CA ILE A 72 -10.89 -4.33 -20.16
C ILE A 72 -9.73 -4.35 -19.15
N GLU A 73 -9.69 -3.36 -18.26
CA GLU A 73 -8.48 -3.05 -17.50
C GLU A 73 -8.52 -3.53 -16.04
N TYR A 74 -9.64 -4.11 -15.61
CA TYR A 74 -9.84 -4.75 -14.30
C TYR A 74 -8.72 -5.69 -13.84
N PRO A 75 -8.20 -6.60 -14.69
CA PRO A 75 -7.17 -7.53 -14.26
C PRO A 75 -5.83 -6.86 -13.94
N ASN A 76 -5.54 -5.70 -14.54
CA ASN A 76 -4.20 -5.10 -14.56
C ASN A 76 -4.05 -3.88 -13.63
N LEU A 77 -5.14 -3.16 -13.39
CA LEU A 77 -5.14 -1.92 -12.62
C LEU A 77 -5.85 -2.06 -11.29
N SER A 78 -5.40 -1.27 -10.32
CA SER A 78 -6.13 -1.03 -9.08
C SER A 78 -7.29 -0.04 -9.30
N TYR A 79 -8.28 -0.07 -8.40
CA TYR A 79 -9.40 0.89 -8.44
C TYR A 79 -8.96 2.35 -8.44
N GLN A 80 -7.86 2.66 -7.73
CA GLN A 80 -7.32 4.02 -7.68
C GLN A 80 -6.77 4.47 -9.04
N GLU A 81 -6.10 3.58 -9.76
CA GLU A 81 -5.53 3.90 -11.08
C GLU A 81 -6.60 4.02 -12.17
N MET A 82 -7.67 3.25 -12.02
CA MET A 82 -8.84 3.38 -12.87
C MET A 82 -9.55 4.71 -12.63
N ALA A 83 -9.69 5.10 -11.37
CA ALA A 83 -10.24 6.40 -10.98
C ALA A 83 -9.41 7.55 -11.57
N GLU A 84 -8.09 7.48 -11.46
CA GLU A 84 -7.18 8.48 -12.03
C GLU A 84 -7.31 8.61 -13.56
N ARG A 85 -7.53 7.49 -14.27
CA ARG A 85 -7.68 7.51 -15.75
C ARG A 85 -9.09 7.93 -16.21
N THR A 86 -10.12 7.58 -15.47
CA THR A 86 -11.52 7.86 -15.82
C THR A 86 -12.01 9.21 -15.26
N GLY A 87 -11.25 9.82 -14.35
CA GLY A 87 -11.69 11.02 -13.60
C GLY A 87 -12.81 10.74 -12.60
N LEU A 88 -13.20 9.47 -12.41
CA LEU A 88 -14.26 9.08 -11.47
C LEU A 88 -13.70 8.83 -10.08
N HIS A 89 -14.57 8.93 -9.06
CA HIS A 89 -14.20 8.53 -7.71
C HIS A 89 -13.93 7.01 -7.63
N ARG A 90 -12.94 6.62 -6.81
CA ARG A 90 -12.54 5.21 -6.59
C ARG A 90 -13.72 4.30 -6.23
N GLU A 91 -14.65 4.80 -5.42
CA GLU A 91 -15.83 4.03 -5.02
C GLU A 91 -16.79 3.77 -6.19
N THR A 92 -16.93 4.73 -7.11
CA THR A 92 -17.72 4.54 -8.33
C THR A 92 -17.19 3.39 -9.18
N ILE A 93 -15.86 3.30 -9.32
CA ILE A 93 -15.21 2.18 -10.02
C ILE A 93 -15.48 0.85 -9.30
N ARG A 94 -15.42 0.84 -7.96
CA ARG A 94 -15.71 -0.36 -7.17
C ARG A 94 -17.15 -0.84 -7.37
N ILE A 95 -18.11 0.09 -7.37
CA ILE A 95 -19.53 -0.21 -7.63
C ILE A 95 -19.70 -0.78 -9.04
N ILE A 96 -19.10 -0.14 -10.06
CA ILE A 96 -19.13 -0.62 -11.45
C ILE A 96 -18.58 -2.05 -11.55
N ALA A 97 -17.42 -2.32 -10.96
CA ALA A 97 -16.83 -3.66 -10.99
C ALA A 97 -17.74 -4.72 -10.34
N ARG A 98 -18.40 -4.38 -9.23
CA ARG A 98 -19.36 -5.26 -8.54
C ARG A 98 -20.60 -5.51 -9.41
N GLU A 99 -21.14 -4.47 -10.04
CA GLU A 99 -22.28 -4.60 -10.95
C GLU A 99 -21.95 -5.43 -12.19
N LEU A 100 -20.70 -5.40 -12.65
CA LEU A 100 -20.20 -6.22 -13.75
C LEU A 100 -19.80 -7.65 -13.31
N GLY A 101 -19.92 -7.99 -12.02
CA GLY A 101 -19.55 -9.31 -11.50
C GLY A 101 -18.05 -9.63 -11.60
N LEU A 102 -17.18 -8.61 -11.60
CA LEU A 102 -15.76 -8.80 -11.83
C LEU A 102 -15.03 -9.20 -10.54
N GLU A 103 -14.36 -10.35 -10.59
CA GLU A 103 -13.54 -10.85 -9.49
C GLU A 103 -12.07 -10.98 -9.91
N ARG A 104 -11.16 -10.64 -8.98
CA ARG A 104 -9.72 -10.77 -9.23
C ARG A 104 -9.20 -12.06 -8.64
N THR A 105 -8.37 -12.75 -9.40
CA THR A 105 -7.56 -13.85 -8.90
C THR A 105 -6.48 -13.36 -7.93
N GLN A 106 -6.00 -14.25 -7.08
CA GLN A 106 -4.92 -13.92 -6.14
C GLN A 106 -3.61 -13.54 -6.86
N LYS A 107 -3.37 -14.09 -8.06
CA LYS A 107 -2.21 -13.73 -8.90
C LYS A 107 -2.28 -12.28 -9.35
N GLN A 108 -3.41 -11.85 -9.93
CA GLN A 108 -3.64 -10.46 -10.34
C GLN A 108 -3.49 -9.48 -9.17
N LEU A 109 -4.05 -9.83 -8.00
CA LEU A 109 -3.90 -9.00 -6.79
C LEU A 109 -2.43 -8.85 -6.36
N ARG A 110 -1.64 -9.92 -6.42
CA ARG A 110 -0.20 -9.88 -6.10
C ARG A 110 0.58 -9.03 -7.09
N GLU A 111 0.29 -9.17 -8.39
CA GLU A 111 0.94 -8.40 -9.46
C GLU A 111 0.66 -6.89 -9.32
N ILE A 112 -0.60 -6.50 -9.14
CA ILE A 112 -1.00 -5.11 -8.91
C ILE A 112 -0.31 -4.54 -7.67
N ARG A 113 -0.36 -5.26 -6.53
CA ARG A 113 0.28 -4.80 -5.29
C ARG A 113 1.80 -4.64 -5.45
N SER A 114 2.45 -5.62 -6.08
CA SER A 114 3.88 -5.62 -6.33
C SER A 114 4.29 -4.44 -7.21
N ARG A 115 3.59 -4.22 -8.32
CA ARG A 115 3.81 -3.09 -9.23
C ARG A 115 3.66 -1.75 -8.51
N ARG A 116 2.53 -1.54 -7.83
CA ARG A 116 2.27 -0.30 -7.05
C ARG A 116 3.35 -0.06 -5.98
N ARG A 117 3.76 -1.11 -5.27
CA ARG A 117 4.83 -1.02 -4.27
C ARG A 117 6.16 -0.59 -4.92
N LYS A 118 6.53 -1.19 -6.06
CA LYS A 118 7.75 -0.82 -6.80
C LYS A 118 7.71 0.64 -7.25
N GLU A 119 6.61 1.09 -7.84
CA GLU A 119 6.42 2.48 -8.26
C GLU A 119 6.54 3.46 -7.08
N LEU A 120 5.92 3.12 -5.94
CA LEU A 120 5.99 3.93 -4.73
C LEU A 120 7.45 4.03 -4.23
N ILE A 121 8.16 2.90 -4.09
CA ILE A 121 9.56 2.89 -3.69
C ILE A 121 10.43 3.71 -4.66
N GLN A 122 10.18 3.62 -5.97
CA GLN A 122 10.91 4.42 -6.96
C GLN A 122 10.62 5.92 -6.86
N LYS A 123 9.38 6.32 -6.56
CA LYS A 123 9.04 7.72 -6.30
C LYS A 123 9.77 8.23 -5.05
N GLU A 124 9.81 7.43 -4.00
CA GLU A 124 10.51 7.77 -2.75
C GLU A 124 12.04 7.81 -2.94
N ARG A 125 12.62 6.89 -3.73
CA ARG A 125 14.03 6.93 -4.17
C ARG A 125 14.40 8.23 -4.83
N ARG A 126 13.58 8.66 -5.79
CA ARG A 126 13.80 9.90 -6.52
C ARG A 126 13.82 11.10 -5.56
N ARG A 127 12.92 11.15 -4.57
CA ARG A 127 12.93 12.24 -3.57
C ARG A 127 14.27 12.36 -2.86
N ILE A 128 14.80 11.25 -2.36
CA ILE A 128 16.11 11.22 -1.67
C ILE A 128 17.24 11.66 -2.61
N ILE A 129 17.26 11.17 -3.86
CA ILE A 129 18.28 11.53 -4.85
C ILE A 129 18.26 13.04 -5.14
N PHE A 130 17.08 13.65 -5.21
CA PHE A 130 16.91 15.08 -5.41
C PHE A 130 16.99 15.91 -4.11
N GLY A 131 17.33 15.30 -2.98
CA GLY A 131 17.44 16.01 -1.68
C GLY A 131 16.09 16.50 -1.12
N LEU A 132 14.97 15.96 -1.60
CA LEU A 132 13.63 16.29 -1.12
C LEU A 132 13.25 15.43 0.09
N ASP A 133 12.43 16.01 0.97
CA ASP A 133 11.86 15.28 2.11
C ASP A 133 11.01 14.09 1.66
N GLN A 134 11.12 13.02 2.45
CA GLN A 134 10.34 11.82 2.24
C GLN A 134 8.86 12.09 2.51
N LYS A 135 7.99 11.60 1.63
CA LYS A 135 6.53 11.67 1.84
C LYS A 135 6.02 10.48 2.64
N THR A 136 6.69 9.35 2.52
CA THR A 136 6.33 8.13 3.23
C THR A 136 7.48 7.70 4.14
N ASN A 137 7.17 7.03 5.24
CA ASN A 137 8.19 6.47 6.13
C ASN A 137 8.72 5.11 5.62
N ILE A 138 8.87 4.97 4.30
CA ILE A 138 9.36 3.72 3.70
C ILE A 138 10.87 3.78 3.65
N LYS A 139 11.53 2.80 4.26
CA LYS A 139 12.98 2.68 4.16
C LYS A 139 13.40 2.40 2.71
N VAL A 140 14.00 3.40 2.09
CA VAL A 140 14.39 3.34 0.68
C VAL A 140 15.83 2.91 0.46
N VAL A 141 16.73 3.42 1.29
CA VAL A 141 18.17 3.17 1.21
C VAL A 141 18.54 2.23 2.33
N SER A 142 19.11 1.09 1.96
CA SER A 142 19.71 0.15 2.90
C SER A 142 21.13 -0.11 2.43
N ASN A 143 22.11 0.05 3.33
CA ASN A 143 23.48 -0.32 3.03
C ASN A 143 23.61 -1.85 3.08
N HIS A 144 23.21 -2.52 1.99
CA HIS A 144 23.20 -3.98 1.89
C HIS A 144 24.59 -4.58 2.08
N GLN A 145 25.65 -3.91 1.63
CA GLN A 145 27.03 -4.35 1.84
C GLN A 145 27.37 -4.36 3.33
N LYS A 146 27.08 -3.27 4.06
CA LYS A 146 27.26 -3.17 5.52
C LYS A 146 26.44 -4.22 6.27
N ILE A 147 25.20 -4.44 5.88
CA ILE A 147 24.32 -5.46 6.49
C ILE A 147 24.85 -6.88 6.24
N ARG A 148 25.22 -7.23 5.00
CA ARG A 148 25.76 -8.55 4.65
C ARG A 148 27.08 -8.81 5.35
N LEU A 149 27.97 -7.83 5.38
CA LEU A 149 29.25 -7.95 6.08
C LEU A 149 29.04 -8.14 7.59
N ARG A 150 28.15 -7.35 8.21
CA ARG A 150 27.78 -7.51 9.62
C ARG A 150 27.33 -8.95 9.93
N GLY A 151 26.43 -9.50 9.11
CA GLY A 151 25.97 -10.89 9.27
C GLY A 151 27.09 -11.92 9.07
N SER A 152 27.98 -11.69 8.09
CA SER A 152 29.15 -12.55 7.87
C SER A 152 30.11 -12.53 9.05
N LEU A 153 30.39 -11.37 9.64
CA LEU A 153 31.31 -11.23 10.77
C LEU A 153 30.76 -11.92 12.02
N LYS A 154 29.45 -11.78 12.28
CA LYS A 154 28.77 -12.52 13.37
C LYS A 154 28.90 -14.04 13.20
N ARG A 155 28.68 -14.55 11.99
CA ARG A 155 28.81 -16.00 11.70
C ARG A 155 30.24 -16.51 11.91
N LEU A 156 31.24 -15.66 11.69
CA LEU A 156 32.65 -15.99 11.87
C LEU A 156 33.09 -15.95 13.34
N GLY A 157 32.24 -15.50 14.26
CA GLY A 157 32.55 -15.47 15.70
C GLY A 157 32.95 -14.11 16.25
N TYR A 158 32.87 -13.03 15.46
CA TYR A 158 33.06 -11.68 15.99
C TYR A 158 31.86 -11.26 16.86
N ILE A 159 32.14 -10.72 18.04
CA ILE A 159 31.14 -10.23 19.00
C ILE A 159 30.81 -8.78 18.65
N ILE A 160 29.54 -8.36 18.73
CA ILE A 160 29.15 -6.99 18.40
C ILE A 160 28.94 -6.16 19.67
N GLY A 161 29.47 -4.94 19.69
CA GLY A 161 29.25 -3.98 20.76
C GLY A 161 27.82 -3.42 20.78
N THR A 162 27.50 -2.74 21.87
CA THR A 162 26.21 -2.04 22.08
C THR A 162 25.97 -0.94 21.05
N ASP A 163 27.05 -0.30 20.61
CA ASP A 163 27.10 0.72 19.57
C ASP A 163 26.71 0.20 18.16
N GLY A 164 26.66 -1.13 17.97
CA GLY A 164 26.26 -1.80 16.75
C GLY A 164 27.25 -1.69 15.58
N HIS A 165 28.38 -1.03 15.77
CA HIS A 165 29.42 -0.82 14.74
C HIS A 165 30.83 -1.24 15.19
N THR A 166 31.05 -1.46 16.48
CA THR A 166 32.26 -2.08 17.01
C THR A 166 32.12 -3.60 17.04
N PHE A 167 33.14 -4.28 16.53
CA PHE A 167 33.30 -5.72 16.58
C PHE A 167 34.50 -6.08 17.45
N TYR A 168 34.28 -7.03 18.36
CA TYR A 168 35.30 -7.58 19.21
C TYR A 168 35.74 -8.96 18.71
N TYR A 169 37.05 -9.22 18.82
CA TYR A 169 37.64 -10.53 18.62
C TYR A 169 38.37 -10.97 19.89
N TYR A 170 38.24 -12.23 20.26
CA TYR A 170 39.03 -12.83 21.35
C TYR A 170 40.34 -13.41 20.78
N PRO A 171 41.38 -13.64 21.62
CA PRO A 171 42.70 -14.05 21.13
C PRO A 171 42.73 -15.33 20.26
N GLY A 172 41.82 -16.28 20.52
CA GLY A 172 41.69 -17.52 19.76
C GLY A 172 40.83 -17.44 18.50
N LEU A 173 40.26 -16.28 18.17
CA LEU A 173 39.43 -16.12 16.98
C LEU A 173 40.31 -16.02 15.73
N ARG A 174 40.02 -16.83 14.71
CA ARG A 174 40.65 -16.68 13.39
C ARG A 174 40.19 -15.38 12.74
N ARG A 175 41.08 -14.38 12.75
CA ARG A 175 40.81 -13.07 12.15
C ARG A 175 40.79 -13.15 10.62
N HIS A 176 40.01 -12.26 10.01
CA HIS A 176 39.85 -12.14 8.56
C HIS A 176 40.23 -10.72 8.08
N PRO A 177 41.52 -10.43 7.84
CA PRO A 177 42.02 -9.07 7.56
C PRO A 177 41.32 -8.37 6.39
N ILE A 178 40.99 -9.11 5.33
CA ILE A 178 40.28 -8.57 4.15
C ILE A 178 38.87 -8.09 4.55
N LYS A 179 38.14 -8.90 5.34
CA LYS A 179 36.80 -8.53 5.82
C LYS A 179 36.86 -7.38 6.82
N GLU A 180 37.89 -7.34 7.66
CA GLU A 180 38.11 -6.22 8.58
C GLU A 180 38.40 -4.92 7.82
N SER A 181 39.26 -4.95 6.79
CA SER A 181 39.55 -3.80 5.93
C SER A 181 38.28 -3.29 5.23
N ASN A 182 37.52 -4.20 4.60
CA ASN A 182 36.22 -3.87 4.01
C ASN A 182 35.24 -3.32 5.04
N GLY A 183 35.30 -3.81 6.28
CA GLY A 183 34.50 -3.33 7.39
C GLY A 183 34.86 -1.91 7.79
N ARG A 184 36.15 -1.60 7.91
CA ARG A 184 36.64 -0.24 8.20
C ARG A 184 36.18 0.76 7.14
N ALA A 185 36.25 0.39 5.86
CA ALA A 185 35.73 1.21 4.76
C ALA A 185 34.21 1.48 4.86
N LEU A 186 33.44 0.57 5.46
CA LEU A 186 32.00 0.71 5.71
C LEU A 186 31.67 1.34 7.08
N GLY A 187 32.69 1.78 7.83
CA GLY A 187 32.56 2.39 9.16
C GLY A 187 32.28 1.36 10.27
N PHE A 188 32.97 0.22 10.24
CA PHE A 188 33.08 -0.68 11.39
C PHE A 188 34.43 -0.53 12.08
N THR A 189 34.43 -0.71 13.39
CA THR A 189 35.61 -0.69 14.26
C THR A 189 35.89 -2.12 14.74
N PHE A 190 37.16 -2.51 14.80
CA PHE A 190 37.57 -3.85 15.23
C PHE A 190 38.57 -3.73 16.38
N LEU A 191 38.22 -4.30 17.53
CA LEU A 191 39.00 -4.20 18.76
C LEU A 191 39.17 -5.59 19.39
N PRO A 192 40.24 -5.81 20.18
CA PRO A 192 40.30 -6.99 21.03
C PRO A 192 39.19 -6.92 22.08
N LEU A 193 38.64 -8.07 22.47
CA LEU A 193 37.67 -8.14 23.56
C LEU A 193 38.32 -7.59 24.85
N PRO A 194 37.69 -6.65 25.57
CA PRO A 194 38.26 -6.10 26.80
C PRO A 194 38.52 -7.19 27.84
N THR A 195 39.75 -7.25 28.35
CA THR A 195 40.20 -8.24 29.35
C THR A 195 39.53 -8.07 30.71
N ALA A 196 38.79 -6.97 30.96
CA ALA A 196 38.09 -6.74 32.21
C ALA A 196 37.08 -7.84 32.58
N CYS A 197 36.67 -8.68 31.63
CA CYS A 197 35.77 -9.81 31.89
C CYS A 197 36.46 -11.12 32.32
N THR A 198 37.79 -11.21 32.34
CA THR A 198 38.48 -12.46 32.76
C THR A 198 38.63 -12.57 34.29
N GLU A 199 38.71 -11.46 35.02
CA GLU A 199 39.02 -11.46 36.46
C GLU A 199 37.82 -11.76 37.39
N GLU A 200 36.59 -11.82 36.86
CA GLU A 200 35.42 -12.21 37.66
C GLU A 200 35.19 -13.72 37.68
N THR A 201 35.69 -14.44 36.68
CA THR A 201 35.52 -15.91 36.59
C THR A 201 36.46 -16.68 37.51
N GLU A 202 37.63 -16.13 37.83
CA GLU A 202 38.59 -16.79 38.75
C GLU A 202 38.12 -16.71 40.22
N ARG A 203 37.33 -15.68 40.59
CA ARG A 203 36.79 -15.53 41.95
C ARG A 203 35.60 -16.43 42.29
N ASN A 204 34.93 -16.99 41.28
CA ASN A 204 33.83 -17.94 41.45
C ASN A 204 34.20 -19.35 40.95
N SER A 205 35.47 -19.71 41.09
CA SER A 205 35.93 -21.09 40.96
C SER A 205 35.29 -21.91 42.08
N ALA A 206 34.24 -22.64 41.72
CA ALA A 206 33.48 -23.52 42.59
C ALA A 206 34.39 -24.38 43.48
N SER A 207 34.02 -24.46 44.76
CA SER A 207 34.64 -25.26 45.80
C SER A 207 35.03 -26.67 45.33
N PRO A 208 36.19 -27.19 45.77
CA PRO A 208 36.53 -28.58 45.51
C PRO A 208 35.55 -29.47 46.28
N ALA A 209 34.86 -30.35 45.55
CA ALA A 209 34.08 -31.42 46.15
C ALA A 209 35.04 -32.26 47.02
N VAL A 210 34.82 -32.22 48.33
CA VAL A 210 35.49 -33.06 49.31
C VAL A 210 35.14 -34.51 48.98
N SER A 211 36.14 -35.26 48.51
CA SER A 211 36.11 -36.72 48.51
C SER A 211 36.05 -37.22 49.95
N VAL A 212 34.89 -37.73 50.37
CA VAL A 212 34.78 -38.54 51.60
C VAL A 212 35.07 -39.98 51.22
N ASN A 213 36.24 -40.43 51.66
CA ASN A 213 36.72 -41.80 51.55
C ASN A 213 35.87 -42.78 52.38
N GLY A 214 35.94 -44.05 51.97
CA GLY A 214 35.10 -45.13 52.45
C GLY A 214 35.25 -45.48 53.93
N GLN A 215 34.20 -46.13 54.43
CA GLN A 215 34.19 -46.86 55.69
C GLN A 215 33.89 -48.32 55.39
N THR A 216 34.93 -49.12 55.44
CA THR A 216 34.87 -50.57 55.69
C THR A 216 34.57 -50.75 57.17
N ILE A 217 33.49 -51.46 57.53
CA ILE A 217 33.41 -52.19 58.80
C ILE A 217 32.66 -53.51 58.55
N ASN A 218 33.28 -54.57 59.06
CA ASN A 218 32.95 -56.01 59.12
C ASN A 218 31.49 -56.43 59.06
#